data_AF-H0SZI2-F1
#
_entry.id   AF-H0SZI2-F1
#
_cell.length_a   1.000
_cell.length_b   1.000
_cell.length_c   1.000
_cell.angle_alpha   90.00
_cell.angle_beta   90.00
_cell.angle_gamma   90.00
#
_symmetry.space_group_name_H-M   'P 1'
#
loop_
_entity.id
_entity.type
_entity.pdbx_description
1 polymer ?
#
loop_
_entity_poly.entity_id
_entity_poly.type
_entity_poly.pdbx_seq_one_letter_code
_entity_poly.pdbx_strand_id
1 'polypeptide(L)'
;MRHLRAPNDDRDPPFAPGYDDDRRPMYEQSWRDERDRPTPAEFAARFGVQELPPQPRQRRSFGILGILGLVAVAAGVAGFAALKLPARWTSAPSTDSSTDVAVTASVPSVSIRASQAFAQVQDAPPASAAPAVVPEAVTRLRDKDRLPKFDTRMANAAVATQAGAQPSVQGVTDTEIRFGMAAPFSGPAREMGRQLKLGIELAFAQANEDGGVHGRQLKLSTADDAYEPTRTLNAMKDLYEQQKVFGFVENYGSPTALISVPYALERHALYFGAFTGAPSLRRDPPDRYVFNYRAGYAEEADALVRYLVKNRRLRPQDIGVLTQQDAYGDAGWDGVAKAMRGLRGGNAGEIFRMSYNRNTVNVDEAIAQLKRQRPAIKAVVLVATFRAAAKFIEKTRDLYPDMIYATISGVGSRSTAMPR
;
A
#
# COMPACT_ATOMS: atom_id res chain seq x y z
N MET A 1 -5.55 -45.56 -27.16
CA MET A 1 -5.29 -45.32 -25.72
C MET A 1 -5.62 -43.87 -25.40
N ARG A 2 -6.80 -43.64 -24.82
CA ARG A 2 -7.31 -42.38 -24.27
C ARG A 2 -7.44 -42.60 -22.76
N HIS A 3 -6.90 -41.73 -21.93
CA HIS A 3 -7.31 -41.54 -20.54
C HIS A 3 -7.49 -40.03 -20.36
N LEU A 4 -8.72 -39.52 -20.41
CA LEU A 4 -9.74 -39.46 -19.34
C LEU A 4 -9.29 -38.60 -18.14
N ARG A 5 -10.10 -37.57 -17.91
CA ARG A 5 -10.05 -36.56 -16.85
C ARG A 5 -10.92 -37.03 -15.68
N ALA A 6 -10.50 -36.75 -14.44
CA ALA A 6 -11.26 -36.45 -13.20
C ALA A 6 -10.47 -36.92 -11.96
N PRO A 7 -10.80 -36.51 -10.71
CA PRO A 7 -11.67 -35.42 -10.22
C PRO A 7 -10.98 -34.55 -9.12
N ASN A 8 -11.71 -33.57 -8.58
CA ASN A 8 -11.42 -32.91 -7.30
C ASN A 8 -11.00 -33.91 -6.22
N ASP A 9 -9.98 -33.56 -5.42
CA ASP A 9 -9.67 -34.21 -4.15
C ASP A 9 -9.36 -33.11 -3.12
N ASP A 10 -10.39 -32.85 -2.32
CA ASP A 10 -10.38 -32.08 -1.10
C ASP A 10 -9.46 -32.78 -0.08
N ARG A 11 -8.31 -32.18 0.22
CA ARG A 11 -7.47 -32.59 1.34
C ARG A 11 -7.11 -31.39 2.20
N ASP A 12 -8.10 -30.91 2.95
CA ASP A 12 -7.82 -30.46 4.31
C ASP A 12 -7.40 -31.69 5.13
N PRO A 13 -6.32 -31.63 5.93
CA PRO A 13 -5.97 -32.73 6.82
C PRO A 13 -7.09 -32.91 7.86
N PRO A 14 -7.44 -34.16 8.23
CA PRO A 14 -8.50 -34.41 9.19
C PRO A 14 -8.07 -33.89 10.57
N PHE A 15 -8.77 -32.87 11.07
CA PHE A 15 -8.74 -32.54 12.49
C PHE A 15 -9.22 -33.77 13.27
N ALA A 16 -8.41 -34.23 14.21
CA ALA A 16 -8.76 -35.32 15.10
C ALA A 16 -10.06 -35.00 15.88
N PRO A 17 -10.98 -35.95 16.06
CA PRO A 17 -12.20 -35.70 16.81
C PRO A 17 -11.84 -35.65 18.30
N GLY A 18 -11.90 -34.47 18.91
CA GLY A 18 -11.67 -34.30 20.34
C GLY A 18 -11.12 -32.94 20.81
N TYR A 19 -11.10 -31.90 19.98
CA TYR A 19 -10.73 -30.56 20.41
C TYR A 19 -11.97 -29.68 20.55
N ASP A 20 -12.24 -29.23 21.78
CA ASP A 20 -13.28 -28.27 22.13
C ASP A 20 -13.20 -27.01 21.24
N ASP A 21 -14.30 -26.70 20.55
CA ASP A 21 -14.48 -25.56 19.64
C ASP A 21 -14.78 -24.26 20.42
N ASP A 22 -13.85 -23.84 21.28
CA ASP A 22 -13.95 -22.58 22.03
C ASP A 22 -12.82 -21.59 21.71
N ARG A 23 -12.08 -21.80 20.61
CA ARG A 23 -10.98 -20.90 20.19
C ARG A 23 -11.00 -20.55 18.71
N ARG A 24 -12.17 -20.21 18.17
CA ARG A 24 -12.22 -19.49 16.88
C ARG A 24 -11.59 -18.10 17.03
N PRO A 25 -10.82 -17.60 16.05
CA PRO A 25 -10.27 -16.25 16.08
C PRO A 25 -11.36 -15.21 16.33
N MET A 26 -11.11 -14.25 17.23
CA MET A 26 -12.09 -13.22 17.67
C MET A 26 -12.81 -12.48 16.54
N TYR A 27 -12.24 -12.38 15.34
CA TYR A 27 -12.91 -11.72 14.20
C TYR A 27 -14.08 -12.54 13.63
N GLU A 28 -14.10 -13.86 13.77
CA GLU A 28 -15.23 -14.72 13.37
C GLU A 28 -16.36 -14.74 14.40
N GLN A 29 -16.10 -14.27 15.63
CA GLN A 29 -17.10 -14.27 16.70
C GLN A 29 -18.00 -13.04 16.70
N SER A 30 -17.69 -12.02 15.88
CA SER A 30 -18.32 -10.71 16.02
C SER A 30 -19.71 -10.57 15.38
N TRP A 31 -20.18 -11.48 14.52
CA TRP A 31 -21.57 -11.48 14.03
C TRP A 31 -22.00 -12.92 13.73
N ARG A 32 -22.89 -13.48 14.54
CA ARG A 32 -23.37 -14.88 14.37
C ARG A 32 -24.18 -15.06 13.08
N ASP A 33 -24.78 -13.98 12.56
CA ASP A 33 -25.58 -13.97 11.35
C ASP A 33 -25.35 -12.67 10.54
N GLU A 34 -25.42 -12.72 9.21
CA GLU A 34 -25.36 -11.52 8.36
C GLU A 34 -26.47 -10.50 8.68
N ARG A 35 -27.55 -10.98 9.31
CA ARG A 35 -28.66 -10.18 9.82
C ARG A 35 -28.34 -9.37 11.09
N ASP A 36 -27.27 -9.72 11.81
CA ASP A 36 -26.86 -9.02 13.02
C ASP A 36 -25.97 -7.81 12.73
N ARG A 37 -25.48 -7.66 11.48
CA ARG A 37 -24.68 -6.50 11.09
C ARG A 37 -25.52 -5.22 11.20
N PRO A 38 -25.10 -4.21 11.99
CA PRO A 38 -25.81 -2.96 12.08
C PRO A 38 -25.90 -2.33 10.70
N THR A 39 -27.08 -1.81 10.38
CA THR A 39 -27.29 -1.00 9.18
C THR A 39 -26.33 0.20 9.21
N PRO A 40 -25.99 0.78 8.03
CA PRO A 40 -25.20 2.00 7.98
C PRO A 40 -25.75 3.13 8.88
N ALA A 41 -27.07 3.17 9.09
CA ALA A 41 -27.77 4.12 9.96
C ALA A 41 -27.55 3.83 11.45
N GLU A 42 -27.64 2.56 11.86
CA GLU A 42 -27.36 2.15 13.24
C GLU A 42 -25.88 2.33 13.58
N PHE A 43 -24.99 2.05 12.63
CA PHE A 43 -23.56 2.32 12.76
C PHE A 43 -23.29 3.82 12.89
N ALA A 44 -23.90 4.64 12.03
CA ALA A 44 -23.78 6.10 12.05
C ALA A 44 -24.28 6.71 13.37
N ALA A 45 -25.44 6.26 13.86
CA ALA A 45 -26.03 6.73 15.10
C ALA A 45 -25.22 6.31 16.34
N ARG A 46 -24.68 5.06 16.35
CA ARG A 46 -23.89 4.55 17.48
C ARG A 46 -22.53 5.23 17.62
N PHE A 47 -21.93 5.65 16.51
CA PHE A 47 -20.56 6.18 16.49
C PHE A 47 -20.46 7.66 16.08
N GLY A 48 -21.58 8.39 16.04
CA GLY A 48 -21.60 9.82 15.74
C GLY A 48 -21.10 10.17 14.33
N VAL A 49 -21.22 9.24 13.38
CA VAL A 49 -20.81 9.44 11.98
C VAL A 49 -22.01 9.98 11.21
N GLN A 50 -21.86 11.08 10.49
CA GLN A 50 -22.96 11.67 9.72
C GLN A 50 -23.28 10.79 8.50
N GLU A 51 -24.54 10.32 8.39
CA GLU A 51 -24.99 9.62 7.17
C GLU A 51 -25.00 10.59 5.98
N LEU A 52 -24.39 10.18 4.88
CA LEU A 52 -24.51 10.89 3.62
C LEU A 52 -25.88 10.60 3.02
N PRO A 53 -26.60 11.61 2.49
CA PRO A 53 -27.91 11.40 1.90
C PRO A 53 -27.83 10.40 0.74
N PRO A 54 -28.85 9.53 0.58
CA PRO A 54 -28.87 8.56 -0.50
C PRO A 54 -28.81 9.28 -1.84
N GLN A 55 -27.85 8.89 -2.68
CA GLN A 55 -27.75 9.37 -4.06
C GLN A 55 -29.06 9.07 -4.80
N PRO A 56 -29.65 10.03 -5.52
CA PRO A 56 -30.86 9.78 -6.29
C PRO A 56 -30.55 8.70 -7.32
N ARG A 57 -31.22 7.55 -7.20
CA ARG A 57 -31.23 6.50 -8.23
C ARG A 57 -31.82 7.10 -9.50
N GLN A 58 -30.98 7.55 -10.42
CA GLN A 58 -31.41 7.97 -11.75
C GLN A 58 -31.83 6.72 -12.54
N ARG A 59 -33.06 6.25 -12.29
CA ARG A 59 -33.74 5.31 -13.19
C ARG A 59 -33.93 6.04 -14.51
N ARG A 60 -33.08 5.75 -15.50
CA ARG A 60 -33.35 6.11 -16.90
C ARG A 60 -34.50 5.23 -17.38
N SER A 61 -35.74 5.65 -17.11
CA SER A 61 -36.90 5.18 -17.84
C SER A 61 -36.85 5.80 -19.25
N PHE A 62 -36.54 4.99 -20.25
CA PHE A 62 -36.75 5.35 -21.65
C PHE A 62 -38.26 5.47 -21.89
N GLY A 63 -38.79 6.68 -21.74
CA GLY A 63 -40.15 7.03 -22.13
C GLY A 63 -40.24 7.25 -23.63
N ILE A 64 -41.32 6.76 -24.23
CA ILE A 64 -41.65 6.67 -25.67
C ILE A 64 -41.72 8.03 -26.41
N LEU A 65 -41.42 9.16 -25.76
CA LEU A 65 -41.43 10.49 -26.38
C LEU A 65 -40.13 10.89 -27.11
N GLY A 66 -39.08 10.07 -27.06
CA GLY A 66 -37.80 10.34 -27.74
C GLY A 66 -37.79 10.08 -29.26
N ILE A 67 -38.87 9.52 -29.84
CA ILE A 67 -38.91 9.10 -31.25
C ILE A 67 -39.51 10.16 -32.18
N LEU A 68 -40.13 11.24 -31.66
CA LEU A 68 -40.74 12.29 -32.49
C LEU A 68 -39.83 13.50 -32.78
N GLY A 69 -38.64 13.57 -32.18
CA GLY A 69 -37.70 14.69 -32.38
C GLY A 69 -36.79 14.56 -33.62
N LEU A 70 -36.81 13.43 -34.32
CA LEU A 70 -35.84 13.10 -35.37
C LEU A 70 -36.37 13.23 -36.82
N VAL A 71 -37.51 13.91 -36.99
CA VAL A 71 -38.13 14.14 -38.32
C VAL A 71 -38.10 15.63 -38.75
N ALA A 72 -37.60 16.56 -37.93
CA ALA A 72 -37.70 18.01 -38.21
C ALA A 72 -36.40 18.73 -38.63
N VAL A 73 -35.35 18.02 -39.10
CA VAL A 73 -34.11 18.67 -39.60
C VAL A 73 -33.82 18.37 -41.09
N ALA A 74 -34.71 17.67 -41.79
CA ALA A 74 -34.61 17.44 -43.23
C ALA A 74 -35.50 18.42 -44.03
N ALA A 75 -35.33 19.73 -43.83
CA ALA A 75 -35.89 20.77 -44.71
C ALA A 75 -35.16 22.10 -44.47
N GLY A 76 -34.02 22.32 -45.12
CA GLY A 76 -33.26 23.55 -44.93
C GLY A 76 -31.97 23.67 -45.73
N VAL A 77 -31.91 23.10 -46.94
CA VAL A 77 -30.87 23.44 -47.92
C VAL A 77 -31.57 23.70 -49.25
N ALA A 78 -31.87 24.97 -49.54
CA ALA A 78 -32.07 25.47 -50.90
C ALA A 78 -32.04 27.01 -50.92
N GLY A 79 -31.03 27.58 -51.59
CA GLY A 79 -31.09 28.93 -52.14
C GLY A 79 -30.34 30.01 -51.37
N PHE A 80 -29.08 30.29 -51.73
CA PHE A 80 -28.79 31.37 -52.68
C PHE A 80 -27.29 31.42 -53.03
N ALA A 81 -27.02 31.58 -54.32
CA ALA A 81 -25.69 31.63 -54.91
C ALA A 81 -25.26 33.09 -55.18
N ALA A 82 -23.93 33.27 -55.22
CA ALA A 82 -23.15 34.23 -56.02
C ALA A 82 -23.19 35.74 -55.69
N LEU A 83 -22.01 36.33 -55.41
CA LEU A 83 -21.40 37.40 -56.24
C LEU A 83 -19.99 37.85 -55.75
N LYS A 84 -19.00 37.62 -56.63
CA LYS A 84 -17.79 38.38 -57.05
C LYS A 84 -16.97 39.29 -56.08
N LEU A 85 -15.65 39.02 -56.07
CA LEU A 85 -14.45 39.87 -55.75
C LEU A 85 -14.34 41.14 -56.63
N PRO A 86 -13.39 42.13 -56.49
CA PRO A 86 -12.04 42.06 -55.86
C PRO A 86 -11.40 43.35 -55.19
N ALA A 87 -10.17 43.16 -54.63
CA ALA A 87 -8.95 44.02 -54.63
C ALA A 87 -8.74 45.30 -53.73
N ARG A 88 -7.75 45.17 -52.82
CA ARG A 88 -6.52 46.03 -52.61
C ARG A 88 -6.61 47.53 -52.21
N TRP A 89 -6.12 47.90 -51.00
CA TRP A 89 -4.90 48.74 -50.70
C TRP A 89 -4.81 49.25 -49.23
N THR A 90 -3.58 49.24 -48.70
CA THR A 90 -2.88 50.13 -47.71
C THR A 90 -3.63 50.64 -46.47
N SER A 91 -3.11 50.66 -45.22
CA SER A 91 -1.78 51.07 -44.74
C SER A 91 -1.65 50.74 -43.23
N ALA A 92 -0.43 50.54 -42.74
CA ALA A 92 -0.09 50.60 -41.31
C ALA A 92 -0.14 52.06 -40.78
N PRO A 93 -0.02 52.28 -39.46
CA PRO A 93 1.32 52.60 -38.97
C PRO A 93 1.73 51.91 -37.67
N SER A 94 3.05 51.91 -37.52
CA SER A 94 3.97 51.43 -36.49
C SER A 94 3.89 52.12 -35.12
N THR A 95 4.29 51.41 -34.07
CA THR A 95 5.26 51.90 -33.08
C THR A 95 6.19 50.77 -32.62
N ASP A 96 7.44 50.93 -33.05
CA ASP A 96 8.75 50.61 -32.47
C ASP A 96 8.81 50.86 -30.93
N SER A 97 9.75 50.43 -30.08
CA SER A 97 11.00 49.67 -30.19
C SER A 97 11.40 49.19 -28.78
N SER A 98 12.23 48.15 -28.78
CA SER A 98 13.19 47.68 -27.77
C SER A 98 13.66 48.59 -26.63
N THR A 99 13.72 48.00 -25.43
CA THR A 99 14.88 48.14 -24.52
C THR A 99 15.37 46.76 -24.09
N ASP A 100 16.60 46.45 -24.50
CA ASP A 100 17.40 45.31 -24.04
C ASP A 100 17.84 45.50 -22.58
N VAL A 101 17.72 44.44 -21.78
CA VAL A 101 18.70 44.14 -20.72
C VAL A 101 18.99 42.64 -20.78
N ALA A 102 20.14 42.30 -21.34
CA ALA A 102 20.74 40.98 -21.24
C ALA A 102 21.27 40.76 -19.82
N VAL A 103 20.85 39.68 -19.17
CA VAL A 103 21.57 39.10 -18.02
C VAL A 103 22.13 37.76 -18.46
N THR A 104 23.42 37.78 -18.79
CA THR A 104 24.27 36.61 -18.94
C THR A 104 24.52 36.01 -17.55
N ALA A 105 24.02 34.79 -17.32
CA ALA A 105 24.46 33.95 -16.21
C ALA A 105 25.20 32.74 -16.79
N SER A 106 26.53 32.81 -16.75
CA SER A 106 27.45 31.72 -17.00
C SER A 106 27.38 30.71 -15.86
N VAL A 107 27.06 29.45 -16.18
CA VAL A 107 27.21 28.32 -15.25
C VAL A 107 28.36 27.46 -15.77
N PRO A 108 29.41 27.20 -14.97
CA PRO A 108 30.50 26.34 -15.42
C PRO A 108 30.04 24.89 -15.46
N SER A 109 30.27 24.25 -16.61
CA SER A 109 30.19 22.81 -16.81
C SER A 109 31.30 22.12 -16.02
N VAL A 110 30.94 21.39 -14.96
CA VAL A 110 31.86 20.49 -14.27
C VAL A 110 31.83 19.13 -14.96
N SER A 111 32.90 18.85 -15.70
CA SER A 111 33.21 17.54 -16.28
C SER A 111 33.66 16.59 -15.17
N ILE A 112 32.85 15.61 -14.81
CA ILE A 112 33.34 14.50 -13.97
C ILE A 112 34.03 13.48 -14.88
N ARG A 113 35.36 13.47 -14.81
CA ARG A 113 36.22 12.43 -15.37
C ARG A 113 35.95 11.10 -14.67
N ALA A 114 35.75 10.06 -15.46
CA ALA A 114 35.89 8.69 -15.01
C ALA A 114 37.35 8.43 -14.61
N SER A 115 37.60 8.12 -13.33
CA SER A 115 38.86 7.54 -12.88
C SER A 115 38.73 6.03 -12.86
N GLN A 116 39.34 5.40 -13.86
CA GLN A 116 39.83 4.03 -13.74
C GLN A 116 40.97 4.02 -12.72
N ALA A 117 40.87 3.16 -11.71
CA ALA A 117 42.00 2.71 -10.93
C ALA A 117 41.86 1.21 -10.72
N PHE A 118 42.59 0.46 -11.53
CA PHE A 118 42.96 -0.92 -11.29
C PHE A 118 43.81 -0.99 -10.00
N ALA A 119 43.48 -1.89 -9.10
CA ALA A 119 44.44 -2.45 -8.15
C ALA A 119 44.16 -3.95 -8.03
N GLN A 120 45.15 -4.72 -8.47
CA GLN A 120 45.19 -6.18 -8.40
C GLN A 120 45.24 -6.65 -6.95
N VAL A 121 44.53 -7.73 -6.64
CA VAL A 121 44.96 -8.67 -5.58
C VAL A 121 44.90 -10.07 -6.17
N GLN A 122 46.05 -10.74 -6.03
CA GLN A 122 46.41 -12.03 -6.59
C GLN A 122 45.65 -13.21 -5.97
N ASP A 123 45.49 -14.25 -6.79
CA ASP A 123 45.08 -15.61 -6.43
C ASP A 123 46.02 -16.28 -5.42
N ALA A 124 45.44 -17.04 -4.49
CA ALA A 124 46.07 -18.17 -3.79
C ALA A 124 44.99 -19.21 -3.36
N PRO A 125 45.33 -20.52 -3.26
CA PRO A 125 44.49 -21.65 -3.70
C PRO A 125 43.60 -22.30 -2.60
N PRO A 126 42.71 -23.27 -2.94
CA PRO A 126 41.67 -23.76 -2.05
C PRO A 126 42.18 -24.87 -1.13
N ALA A 127 41.68 -24.89 0.11
CA ALA A 127 41.83 -26.01 1.03
C ALA A 127 40.46 -26.66 1.30
N SER A 128 40.34 -27.92 0.88
CA SER A 128 39.25 -28.84 1.19
C SER A 128 39.80 -29.93 2.10
N ALA A 129 39.15 -30.21 3.24
CA ALA A 129 38.90 -31.57 3.76
C ALA A 129 38.08 -31.55 5.07
N ALA A 130 36.83 -32.02 4.96
CA ALA A 130 36.10 -33.01 5.77
C ALA A 130 36.06 -32.99 7.34
N PRO A 131 34.97 -33.51 7.95
CA PRO A 131 34.56 -33.24 9.33
C PRO A 131 35.08 -34.26 10.36
N ALA A 132 35.34 -33.81 11.58
CA ALA A 132 35.71 -34.69 12.69
C ALA A 132 34.46 -35.15 13.47
N VAL A 133 34.34 -36.48 13.56
CA VAL A 133 33.39 -37.27 14.36
C VAL A 133 33.75 -37.16 15.84
N VAL A 134 32.74 -36.97 16.71
CA VAL A 134 32.88 -37.05 18.17
C VAL A 134 32.35 -38.42 18.63
N PRO A 135 33.13 -39.27 19.33
CA PRO A 135 32.60 -40.48 19.94
C PRO A 135 32.12 -40.23 21.38
N GLU A 136 30.93 -40.76 21.68
CA GLU A 136 30.43 -41.00 23.03
C GLU A 136 31.38 -41.92 23.81
N ALA A 137 31.78 -41.49 25.01
CA ALA A 137 32.44 -42.33 25.99
C ALA A 137 31.60 -42.38 27.28
N VAL A 138 30.87 -43.49 27.43
CA VAL A 138 30.22 -43.92 28.66
C VAL A 138 31.29 -44.33 29.66
N THR A 139 31.48 -43.54 30.73
CA THR A 139 32.36 -43.93 31.84
C THR A 139 31.50 -44.39 33.02
N ARG A 140 31.48 -45.72 33.26
CA ARG A 140 31.00 -46.31 34.52
C ARG A 140 31.97 -45.94 35.64
N LEU A 141 31.50 -45.19 36.63
CA LEU A 141 32.22 -45.01 37.90
C LEU A 141 31.86 -46.16 38.85
N ARG A 142 32.90 -46.71 39.48
CA ARG A 142 32.89 -47.91 40.31
C ARG A 142 32.35 -47.58 41.70
N ASP A 143 31.56 -48.50 42.25
CA ASP A 143 31.28 -48.61 43.66
C ASP A 143 32.58 -48.67 44.46
N LYS A 144 32.78 -47.67 45.32
CA LYS A 144 33.48 -47.68 46.62
C LYS A 144 33.83 -46.24 46.94
N ASP A 145 32.95 -45.56 47.66
CA ASP A 145 33.33 -44.70 48.79
C ASP A 145 32.11 -44.48 49.68
N ARG A 146 32.29 -44.84 50.95
CA ARG A 146 31.26 -44.87 51.99
C ARG A 146 30.80 -43.44 52.31
N LEU A 147 29.48 -43.22 52.23
CA LEU A 147 28.81 -41.99 52.68
C LEU A 147 29.15 -41.67 54.15
N PRO A 148 29.57 -40.44 54.50
CA PRO A 148 29.45 -39.96 55.86
C PRO A 148 27.97 -39.71 56.17
N LYS A 149 27.50 -40.22 57.30
CA LYS A 149 26.15 -39.97 57.83
C LYS A 149 26.03 -38.47 58.12
N PHE A 150 25.29 -37.74 57.28
CA PHE A 150 24.91 -36.37 57.55
C PHE A 150 23.68 -36.34 58.46
N ASP A 151 23.80 -35.57 59.53
CA ASP A 151 22.81 -35.31 60.58
C ASP A 151 21.58 -34.60 60.01
N THR A 152 20.40 -35.23 60.07
CA THR A 152 19.13 -34.76 59.51
C THR A 152 18.45 -33.64 60.32
N ARG A 153 19.20 -32.74 60.96
CA ARG A 153 18.59 -31.72 61.86
C ARG A 153 18.75 -30.26 61.50
N MET A 154 19.41 -29.90 60.39
CA MET A 154 19.39 -28.51 59.92
C MET A 154 19.37 -28.43 58.39
N ALA A 155 18.17 -28.24 57.80
CA ALA A 155 17.95 -27.50 56.56
C ALA A 155 16.48 -27.56 56.11
N ASN A 156 15.57 -26.97 56.89
CA ASN A 156 14.31 -26.44 56.35
C ASN A 156 14.43 -24.91 56.31
N ALA A 157 15.44 -24.40 55.61
CA ALA A 157 15.34 -23.06 55.07
C ALA A 157 14.58 -23.21 53.75
N ALA A 158 13.30 -22.86 53.76
CA ALA A 158 12.54 -22.69 52.53
C ALA A 158 13.30 -21.69 51.66
N VAL A 159 13.99 -22.18 50.64
CA VAL A 159 14.48 -21.34 49.55
C VAL A 159 13.22 -20.88 48.84
N ALA A 160 12.70 -19.73 49.26
CA ALA A 160 11.73 -18.99 48.49
C ALA A 160 12.39 -18.77 47.13
N THR A 161 11.98 -19.56 46.14
CA THR A 161 12.32 -19.32 44.76
C THR A 161 11.68 -17.97 44.46
N GLN A 162 12.47 -16.89 44.53
CA GLN A 162 12.05 -15.61 44.00
C GLN A 162 11.72 -15.91 42.53
N ALA A 163 10.43 -15.92 42.21
CA ALA A 163 9.98 -15.92 40.84
C ALA A 163 10.65 -14.69 40.22
N GLY A 164 11.70 -14.92 39.43
CA GLY A 164 12.47 -13.86 38.80
C GLY A 164 11.49 -12.96 38.08
N ALA A 165 11.46 -11.68 38.44
CA ALA A 165 10.59 -10.71 37.80
C ALA A 165 10.77 -10.85 36.28
N GLN A 166 9.69 -11.23 35.59
CA GLN A 166 9.70 -11.29 34.14
C GLN A 166 10.20 -9.95 33.60
N PRO A 167 11.15 -9.93 32.65
CA PRO A 167 11.64 -8.67 32.11
C PRO A 167 10.46 -7.84 31.61
N SER A 168 10.39 -6.59 32.08
CA SER A 168 9.29 -5.68 31.71
C SER A 168 9.34 -5.43 30.20
N VAL A 169 8.33 -5.91 29.48
CA VAL A 169 8.20 -5.68 28.05
C VAL A 169 7.83 -4.21 27.83
N GLN A 170 8.58 -3.50 26.97
CA GLN A 170 8.30 -2.07 26.71
C GLN A 170 6.86 -1.88 26.25
N GLY A 171 6.21 -0.83 26.74
CA GLY A 171 4.85 -0.47 26.33
C GLY A 171 3.75 -1.37 26.88
N VAL A 172 4.09 -2.39 27.67
CA VAL A 172 3.14 -3.24 28.38
C VAL A 172 3.27 -2.96 29.88
N THR A 173 2.17 -2.59 30.52
CA THR A 173 2.07 -2.46 31.99
C THR A 173 1.03 -3.45 32.51
N ASP A 174 0.76 -3.41 33.81
CA ASP A 174 -0.33 -4.19 34.41
C ASP A 174 -1.71 -3.73 33.93
N THR A 175 -1.83 -2.50 33.42
CA THR A 175 -3.11 -1.87 33.07
C THR A 175 -3.27 -1.54 31.60
N GLU A 176 -2.19 -1.49 30.81
CA GLU A 176 -2.27 -1.05 29.40
C GLU A 176 -1.20 -1.66 28.48
N ILE A 177 -1.51 -1.63 27.18
CA ILE A 177 -0.57 -1.89 26.08
C ILE A 177 -0.60 -0.68 25.15
N ARG A 178 0.56 -0.04 24.95
CA ARG A 178 0.71 1.15 24.09
C ARG A 178 1.21 0.78 22.70
N PHE A 179 0.51 1.19 21.65
CA PHE A 179 0.93 1.02 20.26
C PHE A 179 1.25 2.37 19.62
N GLY A 180 2.18 2.39 18.68
CA GLY A 180 2.57 3.58 17.92
C GLY A 180 2.05 3.56 16.49
N MET A 181 1.70 4.72 15.95
CA MET A 181 1.37 4.90 14.53
C MET A 181 2.09 6.14 13.99
N ALA A 182 2.97 5.93 13.02
CA ALA A 182 3.55 7.01 12.22
C ALA A 182 2.80 7.11 10.88
N ALA A 183 2.13 8.25 10.67
CA ALA A 183 1.26 8.46 9.52
C ALA A 183 1.18 9.96 9.16
N PRO A 184 0.68 10.33 7.95
CA PRO A 184 0.47 11.71 7.61
C PRO A 184 -0.74 12.26 8.37
N PHE A 185 -0.51 13.04 9.41
CA PHE A 185 -1.55 13.84 10.07
C PHE A 185 -1.56 15.29 9.59
N SER A 186 -0.53 15.70 8.85
CA SER A 186 -0.48 16.95 8.10
C SER A 186 -0.24 16.73 6.59
N GLY A 187 -0.26 17.82 5.82
CA GLY A 187 0.00 17.80 4.38
C GLY A 187 -1.17 17.30 3.51
N PRO A 188 -0.89 17.02 2.22
CA PRO A 188 -1.90 16.61 1.23
C PRO A 188 -2.54 15.25 1.52
N ALA A 189 -1.79 14.34 2.16
CA ALA A 189 -2.22 12.99 2.49
C ALA A 189 -2.92 12.87 3.86
N ARG A 190 -3.09 13.97 4.61
CA ARG A 190 -3.58 13.97 6.01
C ARG A 190 -4.87 13.18 6.27
N GLU A 191 -5.75 13.16 5.27
CA GLU A 191 -7.05 12.51 5.40
C GLU A 191 -6.89 10.98 5.53
N MET A 192 -5.89 10.40 4.88
CA MET A 192 -5.58 8.98 5.03
C MET A 192 -5.13 8.67 6.46
N GLY A 193 -4.21 9.47 7.02
CA GLY A 193 -3.78 9.26 8.42
C GLY A 193 -4.93 9.40 9.41
N ARG A 194 -5.81 10.39 9.23
CA ARG A 194 -7.02 10.55 10.08
C ARG A 194 -7.95 9.34 10.01
N GLN A 195 -8.20 8.80 8.82
CA GLN A 195 -9.09 7.65 8.64
C GLN A 195 -8.50 6.36 9.21
N LEU A 196 -7.20 6.12 9.03
CA LEU A 196 -6.51 4.96 9.62
C LEU A 196 -6.51 5.03 11.15
N LYS A 197 -6.18 6.21 11.70
CA LYS A 197 -6.24 6.46 13.15
C LYS A 197 -7.64 6.18 13.71
N LEU A 198 -8.68 6.71 13.06
CA LEU A 198 -10.07 6.49 13.48
C LEU A 198 -10.44 5.00 13.49
N GLY A 199 -10.01 4.24 12.47
CA GLY A 199 -10.27 2.80 12.39
C GLY A 199 -9.63 2.01 13.54
N ILE A 200 -8.36 2.29 13.86
CA ILE A 200 -7.68 1.63 14.98
C ILE A 200 -8.24 2.05 16.32
N GLU A 201 -8.53 3.34 16.52
CA GLU A 201 -9.12 3.83 17.76
C GLU A 201 -10.49 3.20 18.01
N LEU A 202 -11.31 3.01 16.97
CA LEU A 202 -12.59 2.31 17.08
C LEU A 202 -12.41 0.84 17.48
N ALA A 203 -11.46 0.13 16.85
CA ALA A 203 -11.18 -1.26 17.20
C ALA A 203 -10.65 -1.39 18.64
N PHE A 204 -9.79 -0.48 19.07
CA PHE A 204 -9.27 -0.45 20.44
C PHE A 204 -10.36 -0.11 21.45
N ALA A 205 -11.25 0.84 21.14
CA ALA A 205 -12.38 1.17 22.01
C ALA A 205 -13.28 -0.04 22.25
N GLN A 206 -13.65 -0.77 21.18
CA GLN A 206 -14.44 -1.99 21.32
C GLN A 206 -13.72 -3.05 22.18
N ALA A 207 -12.46 -3.34 21.89
CA ALA A 207 -11.69 -4.32 22.68
C ALA A 207 -11.55 -3.91 24.15
N ASN A 208 -11.44 -2.61 24.42
CA ASN A 208 -11.34 -2.05 25.77
C ASN A 208 -12.66 -2.13 26.55
N GLU A 209 -13.79 -1.88 25.87
CA GLU A 209 -15.14 -2.11 26.42
C GLU A 209 -15.35 -3.58 26.81
N ASP A 210 -14.78 -4.50 26.05
CA ASP A 210 -14.82 -5.95 26.31
C ASP A 210 -13.79 -6.41 27.37
N GLY A 211 -13.20 -5.48 28.13
CA GLY A 211 -12.27 -5.77 29.23
C GLY A 211 -10.79 -5.73 28.84
N GLY A 212 -10.47 -5.37 27.61
CA GLY A 212 -9.11 -5.28 27.10
C GLY A 212 -8.44 -6.63 26.88
N VAL A 213 -7.13 -6.62 26.63
CA VAL A 213 -6.34 -7.84 26.41
C VAL A 213 -5.72 -8.28 27.72
N HIS A 214 -6.21 -9.40 28.29
CA HIS A 214 -5.79 -9.87 29.62
C HIS A 214 -5.93 -8.77 30.69
N GLY A 215 -7.04 -8.02 30.67
CA GLY A 215 -7.30 -6.90 31.58
C GLY A 215 -6.58 -5.60 31.25
N ARG A 216 -5.75 -5.57 30.18
CA ARG A 216 -4.97 -4.39 29.78
C ARG A 216 -5.67 -3.60 28.69
N GLN A 217 -5.76 -2.30 28.89
CA GLN A 217 -6.35 -1.36 27.94
C GLN A 217 -5.38 -1.09 26.78
N LEU A 218 -5.88 -1.14 25.55
CA LEU A 218 -5.13 -0.78 24.35
C LEU A 218 -5.12 0.74 24.19
N LYS A 219 -3.93 1.31 23.99
CA LYS A 219 -3.75 2.75 23.75
C LYS A 219 -2.97 3.01 22.47
N LEU A 220 -3.35 4.05 21.74
CA LEU A 220 -2.68 4.47 20.51
C LEU A 220 -1.96 5.80 20.71
N SER A 221 -0.65 5.77 20.50
CA SER A 221 0.24 6.92 20.35
C SER A 221 0.46 7.21 18.87
N THR A 222 0.39 8.48 18.47
CA THR A 222 0.50 8.86 17.05
C THR A 222 1.59 9.91 16.83
N ALA A 223 2.33 9.81 15.74
CA ALA A 223 3.33 10.80 15.33
C ALA A 223 3.17 11.17 13.85
N ASP A 224 3.25 12.47 13.55
CA ASP A 224 3.09 12.99 12.19
C ASP A 224 4.40 12.98 11.40
N ASP A 225 4.44 12.18 10.33
CA ASP A 225 5.54 12.19 9.37
C ASP A 225 5.22 12.94 8.07
N ALA A 226 3.98 13.44 7.91
CA ALA A 226 3.47 14.07 6.69
C ALA A 226 3.73 13.28 5.40
N TYR A 227 3.85 11.96 5.50
CA TYR A 227 4.20 11.08 4.39
C TYR A 227 5.57 11.40 3.76
N GLU A 228 6.51 11.90 4.57
CA GLU A 228 7.88 12.21 4.16
C GLU A 228 8.91 11.31 4.89
N PRO A 229 9.70 10.50 4.16
CA PRO A 229 10.72 9.63 4.76
C PRO A 229 11.72 10.36 5.66
N THR A 230 12.04 11.61 5.33
CA THR A 230 12.94 12.47 6.10
C THR A 230 12.41 12.80 7.50
N ARG A 231 11.10 12.73 7.71
CA ARG A 231 10.44 12.94 9.01
C ARG A 231 10.15 11.64 9.73
N THR A 232 9.98 10.53 9.00
CA THR A 232 9.57 9.23 9.55
C THR A 232 10.51 8.74 10.64
N LEU A 233 11.83 8.88 10.51
CA LEU A 233 12.75 8.42 11.55
C LEU A 233 12.51 9.10 12.90
N ASN A 234 12.29 10.42 12.90
CA ASN A 234 12.03 11.17 14.13
C ASN A 234 10.67 10.80 14.72
N ALA A 235 9.65 10.60 13.88
CA ALA A 235 8.34 10.10 14.33
C ALA A 235 8.46 8.72 15.00
N MET A 236 9.24 7.81 14.41
CA MET A 236 9.48 6.48 14.98
C MET A 236 10.25 6.53 16.30
N LYS A 237 11.27 7.40 16.39
CA LYS A 237 12.02 7.64 17.63
C LYS A 237 11.15 8.22 18.73
N ASP A 238 10.31 9.20 18.42
CA ASP A 238 9.37 9.75 19.39
C ASP A 238 8.45 8.66 19.95
N LEU A 239 7.82 7.87 19.08
CA LEU A 239 6.93 6.78 19.49
C LEU A 239 7.65 5.73 20.36
N TYR A 240 8.82 5.26 19.94
CA TYR A 240 9.49 4.14 20.62
C TYR A 240 10.32 4.58 21.82
N GLU A 241 11.10 5.64 21.67
CA GLU A 241 12.09 6.07 22.66
C GLU A 241 11.47 6.99 23.71
N GLN A 242 10.51 7.84 23.35
CA GLN A 242 9.85 8.77 24.29
C GLN A 242 8.51 8.23 24.78
N GLN A 243 7.62 7.84 23.87
CA GLN A 243 6.28 7.36 24.23
C GLN A 243 6.26 5.88 24.66
N LYS A 244 7.41 5.19 24.55
CA LYS A 244 7.63 3.81 25.03
C LYS A 244 6.54 2.86 24.56
N VAL A 245 6.22 2.87 23.26
CA VAL A 245 5.25 1.93 22.66
C VAL A 245 5.82 0.52 22.60
N PHE A 246 4.93 -0.48 22.66
CA PHE A 246 5.21 -1.90 22.50
C PHE A 246 5.59 -2.25 21.05
N GLY A 247 4.92 -1.62 20.10
CA GLY A 247 5.16 -1.81 18.68
C GLY A 247 4.35 -0.84 17.83
N PHE A 248 4.50 -0.96 16.52
CA PHE A 248 3.92 -0.08 15.53
C PHE A 248 2.75 -0.76 14.81
N VAL A 249 1.67 -0.02 14.63
CA VAL A 249 0.45 -0.48 13.95
C VAL A 249 0.03 0.54 12.89
N GLU A 250 -0.39 0.05 11.71
CA GLU A 250 -1.01 0.87 10.66
C GLU A 250 -0.17 2.08 10.20
N ASN A 251 1.15 1.98 10.27
CA ASN A 251 2.04 2.99 9.67
C ASN A 251 1.75 3.12 8.17
N TYR A 252 1.73 4.35 7.67
CA TYR A 252 1.28 4.64 6.30
C TYR A 252 2.44 4.82 5.33
N GLY A 253 2.37 4.12 4.19
CA GLY A 253 3.15 4.47 2.99
C GLY A 253 4.36 3.60 2.69
N SER A 254 4.67 3.42 1.40
CA SER A 254 5.86 2.68 0.94
C SER A 254 7.19 3.42 1.15
N PRO A 255 7.36 4.70 0.76
CA PRO A 255 8.65 5.37 0.92
C PRO A 255 9.02 5.57 2.39
N THR A 256 8.03 5.78 3.27
CA THR A 256 8.18 5.88 4.73
C THR A 256 8.51 4.50 5.34
N ALA A 257 7.90 3.42 4.83
CA ALA A 257 8.23 2.05 5.26
C ALA A 257 9.70 1.65 5.01
N LEU A 258 10.38 2.23 4.02
CA LEU A 258 11.82 2.02 3.82
C LEU A 258 12.65 2.51 5.01
N ILE A 259 12.09 3.39 5.85
CA ILE A 259 12.73 3.93 7.06
C ILE A 259 12.19 3.24 8.31
N SER A 260 10.86 3.14 8.45
CA SER A 260 10.23 2.64 9.67
C SER A 260 10.42 1.14 9.88
N VAL A 261 10.47 0.33 8.81
CA VAL A 261 10.62 -1.13 8.94
C VAL A 261 12.01 -1.51 9.46
N PRO A 262 13.13 -1.02 8.87
CA PRO A 262 14.46 -1.29 9.45
C PRO A 262 14.57 -0.81 10.90
N TYR A 263 14.01 0.36 11.23
CA TYR A 263 14.00 0.88 12.60
C TYR A 263 13.31 -0.06 13.59
N ALA A 264 12.14 -0.60 13.23
CA ALA A 264 11.40 -1.56 14.06
C ALA A 264 12.13 -2.90 14.19
N LEU A 265 12.70 -3.41 13.09
CA LEU A 265 13.43 -4.68 13.08
C LEU A 265 14.67 -4.66 13.97
N GLU A 266 15.47 -3.58 13.91
CA GLU A 266 16.66 -3.39 14.77
C GLU A 266 16.30 -3.46 16.28
N ARG A 267 15.08 -3.04 16.62
CA ARG A 267 14.57 -3.00 18.00
C ARG A 267 13.77 -4.24 18.39
N HIS A 268 13.61 -5.20 17.49
CA HIS A 268 12.72 -6.35 17.69
C HIS A 268 11.28 -5.93 18.03
N ALA A 269 10.85 -4.77 17.53
CA ALA A 269 9.53 -4.22 17.78
C ALA A 269 8.53 -4.75 16.77
N LEU A 270 7.32 -5.08 17.23
CA LEU A 270 6.21 -5.45 16.36
C LEU A 270 5.97 -4.36 15.31
N TYR A 271 5.81 -4.73 14.06
CA TYR A 271 5.40 -3.86 12.96
C TYR A 271 4.24 -4.51 12.21
N PHE A 272 3.02 -4.14 12.59
CA PHE A 272 1.80 -4.82 12.17
C PHE A 272 0.92 -3.93 11.29
N GLY A 273 0.35 -4.53 10.25
CA GLY A 273 -0.77 -3.94 9.51
C GLY A 273 -0.44 -2.65 8.77
N ALA A 274 0.82 -2.40 8.40
CA ALA A 274 1.16 -1.16 7.70
C ALA A 274 0.32 -0.97 6.42
N PHE A 275 -0.15 0.26 6.20
CA PHE A 275 -0.97 0.62 5.04
C PHE A 275 -0.08 0.77 3.80
N THR A 276 0.43 -0.36 3.31
CA THR A 276 1.15 -0.48 2.06
C THR A 276 1.19 -1.92 1.55
N GLY A 277 1.03 -2.07 0.24
CA GLY A 277 1.24 -3.32 -0.50
C GLY A 277 2.69 -3.54 -0.97
N ALA A 278 3.65 -2.72 -0.54
CA ALA A 278 5.01 -2.77 -1.08
C ALA A 278 5.71 -4.12 -0.82
N PRO A 279 6.56 -4.58 -1.76
CA PRO A 279 7.33 -5.81 -1.58
C PRO A 279 8.39 -5.71 -0.48
N SER A 280 8.80 -4.50 -0.09
CA SER A 280 9.77 -4.29 0.99
C SER A 280 9.30 -4.78 2.37
N LEU A 281 8.01 -5.05 2.55
CA LEU A 281 7.42 -5.63 3.77
C LEU A 281 7.09 -7.11 3.63
N ARG A 282 7.38 -7.72 2.47
CA ARG A 282 6.94 -9.08 2.09
C ARG A 282 8.12 -9.89 1.58
N ARG A 283 9.25 -9.82 2.29
CA ARG A 283 10.43 -10.61 1.97
C ARG A 283 10.13 -12.11 2.09
N ASP A 284 10.90 -12.90 1.38
CA ASP A 284 10.89 -14.35 1.48
C ASP A 284 12.34 -14.83 1.74
N PRO A 285 12.65 -15.38 2.93
CA PRO A 285 11.75 -15.60 4.06
C PRO A 285 11.23 -14.29 4.69
N PRO A 286 10.05 -14.31 5.36
CA PRO A 286 9.46 -13.11 5.95
C PRO A 286 10.28 -12.56 7.13
N ASP A 287 10.30 -11.24 7.25
CA ASP A 287 10.91 -10.56 8.38
C ASP A 287 10.15 -10.88 9.69
N ARG A 288 10.86 -11.35 10.71
CA ARG A 288 10.27 -11.91 11.95
C ARG A 288 9.24 -11.02 12.65
N TYR A 289 9.39 -9.70 12.59
CA TYR A 289 8.52 -8.74 13.30
C TYR A 289 7.57 -7.96 12.39
N VAL A 290 7.54 -8.27 11.09
CA VAL A 290 6.70 -7.57 10.11
C VAL A 290 5.52 -8.45 9.72
N PHE A 291 4.33 -8.00 10.06
CA PHE A 291 3.08 -8.73 9.82
C PHE A 291 2.16 -7.88 8.95
N ASN A 292 1.74 -8.43 7.81
CA ASN A 292 0.87 -7.75 6.87
C ASN A 292 -0.53 -8.37 6.92
N TYR A 293 -1.56 -7.53 6.99
CA TYR A 293 -2.95 -7.97 6.86
C TYR A 293 -3.42 -7.92 5.40
N ARG A 294 -3.06 -6.84 4.70
CA ARG A 294 -3.49 -6.58 3.33
C ARG A 294 -2.64 -7.31 2.28
N ALA A 295 -3.23 -7.54 1.11
CA ALA A 295 -2.53 -8.00 -0.09
C ALA A 295 -1.41 -7.04 -0.53
N GLY A 296 -0.44 -7.58 -1.27
CA GLY A 296 0.64 -6.83 -1.89
C GLY A 296 0.23 -6.18 -3.22
N TYR A 297 0.94 -5.11 -3.62
CA TYR A 297 0.67 -4.41 -4.88
C TYR A 297 0.90 -5.30 -6.10
N ALA A 298 1.77 -6.31 -6.02
CA ALA A 298 1.95 -7.27 -7.10
C ALA A 298 0.69 -8.12 -7.33
N GLU A 299 0.00 -8.51 -6.25
CA GLU A 299 -1.25 -9.28 -6.32
C GLU A 299 -2.41 -8.39 -6.80
N GLU A 300 -2.50 -7.17 -6.26
CA GLU A 300 -3.48 -6.17 -6.73
C GLU A 300 -3.30 -5.88 -8.22
N ALA A 301 -2.06 -5.65 -8.66
CA ALA A 301 -1.75 -5.36 -10.05
C ALA A 301 -2.03 -6.55 -10.97
N ASP A 302 -1.69 -7.78 -10.55
CA ASP A 302 -2.00 -8.98 -11.34
C ASP A 302 -3.51 -9.15 -11.54
N ALA A 303 -4.30 -9.02 -10.46
CA ALA A 303 -5.76 -9.09 -10.55
C ALA A 303 -6.33 -7.99 -11.47
N LEU A 304 -5.88 -6.74 -11.30
CA LEU A 304 -6.35 -5.59 -12.06
C LEU A 304 -6.01 -5.70 -13.55
N VAL A 305 -4.77 -6.07 -13.87
CA VAL A 305 -4.31 -6.24 -15.25
C VAL A 305 -5.04 -7.40 -15.93
N ARG A 306 -5.22 -8.54 -15.23
CA ARG A 306 -6.01 -9.65 -15.76
C ARG A 306 -7.45 -9.25 -16.04
N TYR A 307 -8.07 -8.47 -15.16
CA TYR A 307 -9.41 -7.95 -15.38
C TYR A 307 -9.47 -7.07 -16.64
N LEU A 308 -8.54 -6.13 -16.81
CA LEU A 308 -8.48 -5.27 -17.99
C LEU A 308 -8.28 -6.06 -19.29
N VAL A 309 -7.39 -7.06 -19.29
CA VAL A 309 -7.08 -7.84 -20.51
C VAL A 309 -8.13 -8.90 -20.79
N LYS A 310 -8.49 -9.72 -19.81
CA LYS A 310 -9.38 -10.88 -20.01
C LYS A 310 -10.85 -10.50 -20.03
N ASN A 311 -11.29 -9.63 -19.12
CA ASN A 311 -12.70 -9.28 -18.98
C ASN A 311 -13.06 -8.04 -19.80
N ARG A 312 -12.21 -7.00 -19.79
CA ARG A 312 -12.42 -5.79 -20.59
C ARG A 312 -11.86 -5.88 -22.01
N ARG A 313 -11.25 -7.02 -22.37
CA ARG A 313 -10.76 -7.34 -23.72
C ARG A 313 -9.78 -6.30 -24.27
N LEU A 314 -9.04 -5.62 -23.38
CA LEU A 314 -8.00 -4.68 -23.78
C LEU A 314 -6.73 -5.43 -24.16
N ARG A 315 -5.97 -4.88 -25.11
CA ARG A 315 -4.62 -5.36 -25.37
C ARG A 315 -3.69 -4.73 -24.34
N PRO A 316 -2.62 -5.42 -23.92
CA PRO A 316 -1.62 -4.83 -23.02
C PRO A 316 -1.08 -3.46 -23.46
N GLN A 317 -0.92 -3.18 -24.77
CA GLN A 317 -0.49 -1.85 -25.25
C GLN A 317 -1.56 -0.74 -25.13
N ASP A 318 -2.82 -1.09 -24.89
CA ASP A 318 -3.91 -0.14 -24.68
C ASP A 318 -3.96 0.33 -23.21
N ILE A 319 -3.04 -0.13 -22.35
CA ILE A 319 -3.03 0.11 -20.90
C ILE A 319 -1.80 0.94 -20.54
N GLY A 320 -2.02 2.12 -19.97
CA GLY A 320 -1.00 2.98 -19.38
C GLY A 320 -0.98 2.89 -17.85
N VAL A 321 0.06 3.41 -17.23
CA VAL A 321 0.21 3.45 -15.77
C VAL A 321 0.60 4.86 -15.33
N LEU A 322 -0.15 5.44 -14.40
CA LEU A 322 0.24 6.67 -13.71
C LEU A 322 0.84 6.30 -12.36
N THR A 323 2.07 6.72 -12.10
CA THR A 323 2.80 6.38 -10.86
C THR A 323 3.25 7.61 -10.09
N GLN A 324 3.15 7.58 -8.77
CA GLN A 324 3.91 8.52 -7.95
C GLN A 324 5.42 8.35 -8.18
N GLN A 325 6.19 9.44 -8.19
CA GLN A 325 7.65 9.37 -8.37
C GLN A 325 8.36 8.99 -7.07
N ASP A 326 8.21 7.73 -6.64
CA ASP A 326 8.92 7.12 -5.51
C ASP A 326 8.68 5.60 -5.43
N ALA A 327 9.15 5.00 -4.34
CA ALA A 327 9.00 3.58 -4.02
C ALA A 327 7.55 3.05 -4.01
N TYR A 328 6.54 3.90 -3.83
CA TYR A 328 5.14 3.47 -3.97
C TYR A 328 4.79 3.27 -5.46
N GLY A 329 5.11 4.27 -6.28
CA GLY A 329 4.90 4.19 -7.72
C GLY A 329 5.69 3.09 -8.38
N ASP A 330 6.96 2.91 -7.99
CA ASP A 330 7.82 1.84 -8.51
C ASP A 330 7.30 0.45 -8.15
N ALA A 331 6.88 0.23 -6.90
CA ALA A 331 6.31 -1.06 -6.49
C ALA A 331 5.03 -1.42 -7.24
N GLY A 332 4.13 -0.45 -7.46
CA GLY A 332 2.93 -0.68 -8.26
C GLY A 332 3.24 -0.90 -9.74
N TRP A 333 4.18 -0.14 -10.29
CA TRP A 333 4.68 -0.31 -11.65
C TRP A 333 5.24 -1.71 -11.88
N ASP A 334 6.11 -2.19 -11.00
CA ASP A 334 6.74 -3.51 -11.10
C ASP A 334 5.69 -4.62 -11.07
N GLY A 335 4.67 -4.47 -10.23
CA GLY A 335 3.50 -5.35 -10.21
C GLY A 335 2.77 -5.40 -11.55
N VAL A 336 2.46 -4.23 -12.13
CA VAL A 336 1.80 -4.14 -13.44
C VAL A 336 2.67 -4.73 -14.54
N ALA A 337 3.96 -4.40 -14.56
CA ALA A 337 4.92 -4.88 -15.54
C ALA A 337 5.06 -6.41 -15.47
N LYS A 338 5.14 -6.98 -14.26
CA LYS A 338 5.15 -8.43 -14.03
C LYS A 338 3.87 -9.08 -14.56
N ALA A 339 2.71 -8.53 -14.26
CA ALA A 339 1.42 -9.06 -14.72
C ALA A 339 1.29 -9.05 -16.25
N MET A 340 1.65 -7.92 -16.90
CA MET A 340 1.65 -7.80 -18.36
C MET A 340 2.58 -8.80 -19.02
N ARG A 341 3.80 -8.96 -18.49
CA ARG A 341 4.78 -9.93 -18.97
C ARG A 341 4.25 -11.36 -18.87
N GLY A 342 3.59 -11.71 -17.76
CA GLY A 342 2.95 -13.02 -17.57
C GLY A 342 1.87 -13.31 -18.62
N LEU A 343 1.11 -12.29 -19.04
CA LEU A 343 0.09 -12.43 -20.09
C LEU A 343 0.66 -12.51 -21.50
N ARG A 344 1.90 -12.05 -21.71
CA ARG A 344 2.60 -12.04 -23.00
C ARG A 344 3.59 -13.19 -23.15
N GLY A 345 3.44 -14.28 -22.38
CA GLY A 345 4.34 -15.44 -22.46
C GLY A 345 5.79 -15.12 -22.09
N GLY A 346 6.01 -14.15 -21.18
CA GLY A 346 7.34 -13.73 -20.76
C GLY A 346 7.91 -12.51 -21.50
N ASN A 347 7.25 -12.02 -22.55
CA ASN A 347 7.69 -10.80 -23.23
C ASN A 347 7.35 -9.55 -22.39
N ALA A 348 8.38 -8.78 -22.03
CA ALA A 348 8.20 -7.54 -21.28
C ALA A 348 7.35 -6.53 -22.08
N GLY A 349 7.71 -6.25 -23.33
CA GLY A 349 7.16 -5.17 -24.15
C GLY A 349 7.20 -3.80 -23.47
N GLU A 350 7.14 -2.72 -24.23
CA GLU A 350 7.01 -1.41 -23.61
C GLU A 350 5.60 -1.25 -23.00
N ILE A 351 5.54 -0.67 -21.81
CA ILE A 351 4.30 -0.28 -21.15
C ILE A 351 4.40 1.24 -20.97
N PHE A 352 3.33 1.95 -21.29
CA PHE A 352 3.34 3.40 -21.21
C PHE A 352 3.24 3.85 -19.74
N ARG A 353 4.33 4.39 -19.19
CA ARG A 353 4.41 4.92 -17.83
C ARG A 353 4.38 6.45 -17.84
N MET A 354 3.52 7.02 -17.01
CA MET A 354 3.48 8.43 -16.68
C MET A 354 3.73 8.61 -15.18
N SER A 355 4.14 9.80 -14.75
CA SER A 355 4.42 10.02 -13.34
C SER A 355 4.05 11.41 -12.82
N TYR A 356 3.98 11.54 -11.49
CA TYR A 356 3.77 12.80 -10.78
C TYR A 356 4.54 12.84 -9.46
N ASN A 357 4.87 14.03 -8.96
CA ASN A 357 5.67 14.19 -7.74
C ASN A 357 4.87 13.84 -6.48
N ARG A 358 5.47 13.10 -5.53
CA ARG A 358 4.89 12.82 -4.20
C ARG A 358 4.44 14.12 -3.53
N ASN A 359 3.35 14.03 -2.76
CA ASN A 359 2.79 15.16 -2.00
C ASN A 359 2.43 16.37 -2.88
N THR A 360 2.15 16.14 -4.16
CA THR A 360 1.58 17.15 -5.07
C THR A 360 0.32 16.62 -5.75
N VAL A 361 -0.40 17.52 -6.41
CA VAL A 361 -1.48 17.19 -7.36
C VAL A 361 -1.09 17.58 -8.79
N ASN A 362 0.19 17.83 -9.02
CA ASN A 362 0.69 18.27 -10.32
C ASN A 362 0.82 17.06 -11.25
N VAL A 363 -0.22 16.86 -12.06
CA VAL A 363 -0.34 15.76 -13.03
C VAL A 363 -0.30 16.26 -14.48
N ASP A 364 0.07 17.53 -14.69
CA ASP A 364 -0.05 18.17 -16.01
C ASP A 364 0.91 17.59 -17.03
N GLU A 365 2.13 17.26 -16.61
CA GLU A 365 3.10 16.59 -17.48
C GLU A 365 2.60 15.21 -17.91
N ALA A 366 2.07 14.42 -16.97
CA ALA A 366 1.47 13.12 -17.27
C ALA A 366 0.34 13.24 -18.31
N ILE A 367 -0.53 14.25 -18.18
CA ILE A 367 -1.60 14.49 -19.15
C ILE A 367 -1.04 14.90 -20.51
N ALA A 368 0.01 15.72 -20.54
CA ALA A 368 0.67 16.10 -21.79
C ALA A 368 1.32 14.89 -22.49
N GLN A 369 1.94 13.99 -21.73
CA GLN A 369 2.45 12.71 -22.24
C GLN A 369 1.31 11.84 -22.79
N LEU A 370 0.20 11.69 -22.05
CA LEU A 370 -0.98 10.93 -22.49
C LEU A 370 -1.53 11.43 -23.83
N LYS A 371 -1.60 12.76 -24.04
CA LYS A 371 -2.07 13.36 -25.30
C LYS A 371 -1.19 13.01 -26.51
N ARG A 372 0.12 12.90 -26.31
CA ARG A 372 1.09 12.56 -27.36
C ARG A 372 1.20 11.05 -27.60
N GLN A 373 0.82 10.22 -26.63
CA GLN A 373 0.99 8.78 -26.70
C GLN A 373 0.22 8.16 -27.87
N ARG A 374 0.90 7.29 -28.64
CA ARG A 374 0.31 6.47 -29.70
C ARG A 374 0.83 5.03 -29.58
N PRO A 375 -0.04 3.99 -29.68
CA PRO A 375 -1.49 4.06 -29.86
C PRO A 375 -2.22 4.70 -28.66
N ALA A 376 -3.46 5.13 -28.88
CA ALA A 376 -4.25 5.75 -27.83
C ALA A 376 -4.51 4.77 -26.67
N ILE A 377 -4.27 5.23 -25.45
CA ILE A 377 -4.51 4.47 -24.22
C ILE A 377 -6.02 4.42 -23.93
N LYS A 378 -6.52 3.23 -23.57
CA LYS A 378 -7.93 2.96 -23.25
C LYS A 378 -8.16 2.69 -21.77
N ALA A 379 -7.09 2.36 -21.03
CA ALA A 379 -7.15 2.25 -19.58
C ALA A 379 -5.88 2.79 -18.92
N VAL A 380 -6.04 3.43 -17.76
CA VAL A 380 -4.91 3.87 -16.94
C VAL A 380 -4.99 3.17 -15.58
N VAL A 381 -3.95 2.43 -15.23
CA VAL A 381 -3.73 1.94 -13.88
C VAL A 381 -3.16 3.07 -13.03
N LEU A 382 -3.85 3.44 -11.95
CA LEU A 382 -3.51 4.55 -11.07
C LEU A 382 -2.79 4.02 -9.82
N VAL A 383 -1.47 4.14 -9.82
CA VAL A 383 -0.59 3.97 -8.65
C VAL A 383 -0.32 5.37 -8.07
N ALA A 384 -1.38 5.98 -7.56
CA ALA A 384 -1.39 7.36 -7.11
C ALA A 384 -2.02 7.49 -5.73
N THR A 385 -1.86 8.65 -5.09
CA THR A 385 -2.63 9.05 -3.91
C THR A 385 -3.98 9.62 -4.35
N PHE A 386 -4.96 9.59 -3.46
CA PHE A 386 -6.34 9.98 -3.77
C PHE A 386 -6.48 11.35 -4.46
N ARG A 387 -5.80 12.40 -3.98
CA ARG A 387 -5.91 13.75 -4.58
C ARG A 387 -5.31 13.82 -5.98
N ALA A 388 -4.15 13.20 -6.18
CA ALA A 388 -3.49 13.18 -7.48
C ALA A 388 -4.30 12.36 -8.50
N ALA A 389 -4.81 11.20 -8.07
CA ALA A 389 -5.70 10.36 -8.88
C ALA A 389 -6.98 11.13 -9.28
N ALA A 390 -7.66 11.76 -8.32
CA ALA A 390 -8.86 12.55 -8.58
C ALA A 390 -8.56 13.70 -9.55
N LYS A 391 -7.42 14.41 -9.37
CA LYS A 391 -7.05 15.51 -10.26
C LYS A 391 -6.74 15.04 -11.69
N PHE A 392 -6.11 13.89 -11.83
CA PHE A 392 -5.86 13.27 -13.13
C PHE A 392 -7.17 12.91 -13.82
N ILE A 393 -8.09 12.23 -13.13
CA ILE A 393 -9.41 11.85 -13.66
C ILE A 393 -10.22 13.09 -14.06
N GLU A 394 -10.27 14.11 -13.20
CA GLU A 394 -10.97 15.39 -13.46
C GLU A 394 -10.50 16.01 -14.78
N LYS A 395 -9.19 16.06 -15.02
CA LYS A 395 -8.60 16.69 -16.21
C LYS A 395 -8.65 15.81 -17.47
N THR A 396 -8.97 14.51 -17.35
CA THR A 396 -8.89 13.56 -18.48
C THR A 396 -10.23 12.95 -18.86
N ARG A 397 -11.23 12.90 -17.96
CA ARG A 397 -12.52 12.25 -18.23
C ARG A 397 -13.27 12.82 -19.44
N ASP A 398 -13.23 14.13 -19.64
CA ASP A 398 -13.93 14.78 -20.76
C ASP A 398 -13.14 14.67 -22.07
N LEU A 399 -11.81 14.53 -21.97
CA LEU A 399 -10.92 14.32 -23.10
C LEU A 399 -10.94 12.85 -23.59
N TYR A 400 -11.23 11.91 -22.69
CA TYR A 400 -11.22 10.47 -22.94
C TYR A 400 -12.44 9.81 -22.27
N PRO A 401 -13.65 9.97 -22.84
CA PRO A 401 -14.89 9.53 -22.20
C PRO A 401 -14.98 8.01 -21.99
N ASP A 402 -14.30 7.22 -22.82
CA ASP A 402 -14.28 5.75 -22.73
C ASP A 402 -13.09 5.20 -21.92
N MET A 403 -12.26 6.07 -21.34
CA MET A 403 -11.09 5.66 -20.57
C MET A 403 -11.51 4.91 -19.30
N ILE A 404 -10.93 3.74 -19.09
CA ILE A 404 -11.09 2.99 -17.83
C ILE A 404 -10.00 3.44 -16.86
N TYR A 405 -10.41 4.02 -15.74
CA TYR A 405 -9.50 4.30 -14.62
C TYR A 405 -9.54 3.12 -13.65
N ALA A 406 -8.38 2.50 -13.44
CA ALA A 406 -8.24 1.29 -12.65
C ALA A 406 -7.29 1.59 -11.49
N THR A 407 -7.80 1.63 -10.26
CA THR A 407 -7.01 2.07 -9.11
C THR A 407 -6.47 0.89 -8.32
N ILE A 408 -5.23 1.01 -7.86
CA ILE A 408 -4.77 0.19 -6.74
C ILE A 408 -5.30 0.81 -5.44
N SER A 409 -5.37 0.01 -4.38
CA SER A 409 -5.95 0.36 -3.08
C SER A 409 -5.44 1.65 -2.40
N GLY A 410 -4.27 2.18 -2.76
CA GLY A 410 -3.78 3.47 -2.27
C GLY A 410 -4.65 4.67 -2.67
N VAL A 411 -5.55 4.48 -3.63
CA VAL A 411 -6.61 5.41 -4.00
C VAL A 411 -7.91 4.93 -3.33
N GLY A 412 -8.21 5.45 -2.14
CA GLY A 412 -9.45 5.10 -1.42
C GLY A 412 -10.71 5.31 -2.29
N SER A 413 -11.68 4.41 -2.19
CA SER A 413 -12.82 4.30 -3.13
C SER A 413 -13.90 5.38 -2.97
N ARG A 414 -13.98 6.05 -1.81
CA ARG A 414 -15.10 6.97 -1.50
C ARG A 414 -14.88 8.42 -1.95
N SER A 415 -13.64 8.82 -2.23
CA SER A 415 -13.30 10.21 -2.57
C SER A 415 -13.09 10.45 -4.07
N THR A 416 -12.97 9.41 -4.89
CA THR A 416 -12.91 9.51 -6.36
C THR A 416 -14.30 9.66 -6.99
N ALA A 417 -15.37 9.36 -6.25
CA ALA A 417 -16.74 9.38 -6.72
C ALA A 417 -17.50 10.68 -6.39
N MET A 418 -16.87 11.69 -5.78
CA MET A 418 -17.56 12.94 -5.44
C MET A 418 -17.44 13.97 -6.59
N PRO A 419 -18.54 14.31 -7.27
CA PRO A 419 -18.66 15.62 -7.90
C PRO A 419 -18.79 16.66 -6.78
N ARG A 420 -18.09 17.80 -6.92
CA ARG A 420 -18.46 18.99 -6.16
C ARG A 420 -19.82 19.50 -6.61
#